data_AF-D0LVX2-F1
#
_entry.id   AF-D0LVX2-F1
#
_cell.length_a   1.000
_cell.length_b   1.000
_cell.length_c   1.000
_cell.angle_alpha   90.00
_cell.angle_beta   90.00
_cell.angle_gamma   90.00
#
_symmetry.space_group_name_H-M   'P 1'
#
loop_
_entity.id
_entity.type
_entity.pdbx_description
1 polymer ?
#
loop_
_entity_poly.entity_id
_entity_poly.type
_entity_poly.pdbx_seq_one_letter_code
_entity_poly.pdbx_strand_id
1 'polypeptide(L)'
;MNPHYQARLGWRVPHGWPTDVGAGNFAIHVAHFQREHGRLTVDGILGPKTWAAVQGCTWCPPTQDALIIGNKRVPVPFPVVTWERPDGLSFHDQGGWRRRRDPSGKAVNLFVLHWDGCTSAHQCFHVLVERGLSVHLLVDGDGTVYQTLDLLEASAWHAGRVNERSIGVEIQNPVKLHRNQWQDPPRDVVEEERVHGSGSWQHLDFYEVQKHRIVQLAEVLCELLPIPRKLPMDGNRVSRSLSSPRFHGVCGHYHVSPTKPDPGLTLWPAFERRFLERT
;
A
#
# COMPACT_ATOMS: atom_id res chain seq x y z
N MET A 1 9.24 18.14 -1.05
CA MET A 1 8.38 17.70 -2.17
C MET A 1 8.84 16.31 -2.51
N ASN A 2 7.96 15.35 -2.83
CA ASN A 2 8.47 14.01 -3.16
C ASN A 2 9.45 14.17 -4.35
N PRO A 3 10.75 13.77 -4.21
CA PRO A 3 11.74 13.96 -5.27
C PRO A 3 11.29 13.37 -6.61
N HIS A 4 10.47 12.31 -6.55
CA HIS A 4 9.79 11.72 -7.70
C HIS A 4 9.01 12.75 -8.52
N TYR A 5 8.16 13.59 -7.89
CA TYR A 5 7.35 14.56 -8.62
C TYR A 5 8.15 15.73 -9.17
N GLN A 6 9.19 16.16 -8.45
CA GLN A 6 10.07 17.20 -8.97
C GLN A 6 10.83 16.71 -10.22
N ALA A 7 11.43 15.52 -10.14
CA ALA A 7 12.21 14.95 -11.23
C ALA A 7 11.34 14.56 -12.44
N ARG A 8 10.18 13.94 -12.19
CA ARG A 8 9.34 13.37 -13.23
C ARG A 8 8.37 14.35 -13.85
N LEU A 9 7.82 15.29 -13.07
CA LEU A 9 6.74 16.18 -13.53
C LEU A 9 7.16 17.65 -13.61
N GLY A 10 8.37 17.99 -13.17
CA GLY A 10 8.84 19.37 -13.12
C GLY A 10 8.01 20.25 -12.17
N TRP A 11 7.34 19.66 -11.18
CA TRP A 11 6.60 20.43 -10.18
C TRP A 11 7.55 21.39 -9.47
N ARG A 12 7.15 22.65 -9.42
CA ARG A 12 7.93 23.72 -8.79
C ARG A 12 7.41 23.93 -7.37
N VAL A 13 8.33 24.26 -6.47
CA VAL A 13 7.98 24.70 -5.13
C VAL A 13 7.04 25.91 -5.22
N PRO A 14 5.92 25.94 -4.47
CA PRO A 14 5.03 27.10 -4.46
C PRO A 14 5.77 28.39 -4.06
N HIS A 15 5.32 29.53 -4.58
CA HIS A 15 5.94 30.81 -4.26
C HIS A 15 5.90 31.08 -2.74
N GLY A 16 7.01 31.51 -2.16
CA GLY A 16 7.14 31.79 -0.72
C GLY A 16 7.40 30.58 0.17
N TRP A 17 7.41 29.36 -0.38
CA TRP A 17 7.74 28.15 0.38
C TRP A 17 9.26 27.92 0.43
N PRO A 18 9.78 27.19 1.43
CA PRO A 18 11.18 26.77 1.45
C PRO A 18 11.57 26.06 0.15
N THR A 19 12.71 26.38 -0.44
CA THR A 19 13.12 25.83 -1.76
C THR A 19 13.92 24.54 -1.67
N ASP A 20 14.55 24.26 -0.53
CA ASP A 20 15.28 23.02 -0.29
C ASP A 20 14.30 21.89 0.06
N VAL A 21 13.83 21.20 -0.98
CA VAL A 21 12.79 20.17 -0.88
C VAL A 21 13.21 18.91 -0.11
N GLY A 22 14.51 18.70 0.07
CA GLY A 22 15.09 17.57 0.80
C GLY A 22 15.35 17.88 2.28
N ALA A 23 15.30 19.16 2.68
CA ALA A 23 15.51 19.55 4.06
C ALA A 23 14.26 19.34 4.93
N GLY A 24 14.50 19.06 6.22
CA GLY A 24 13.44 18.92 7.22
C GLY A 24 12.53 20.15 7.33
N ASN A 25 13.07 21.36 7.10
CA ASN A 25 12.28 22.60 7.10
C ASN A 25 11.18 22.60 6.02
N PHE A 26 11.43 22.00 4.85
CA PHE A 26 10.40 21.87 3.83
C PHE A 26 9.28 20.96 4.32
N ALA A 27 9.62 19.76 4.82
CA ALA A 27 8.64 18.81 5.32
C ALA A 27 7.80 19.40 6.47
N ILE A 28 8.42 20.17 7.36
CA ILE A 28 7.73 20.89 8.44
C ILE A 28 6.73 21.92 7.88
N HIS A 29 7.14 22.68 6.86
CA HIS A 29 6.27 23.67 6.22
C HIS A 29 5.05 22.99 5.56
N VAL A 30 5.28 21.89 4.84
CA VAL A 30 4.17 21.11 4.25
C VAL A 30 3.24 20.57 5.34
N ALA A 31 3.78 20.00 6.42
CA ALA A 31 2.98 19.47 7.51
C ALA A 31 2.14 20.56 8.19
N HIS A 32 2.65 21.79 8.29
CA HIS A 32 1.87 22.94 8.78
C HIS A 32 0.69 23.24 7.86
N PHE A 33 0.97 23.40 6.56
CA PHE A 33 -0.07 23.62 5.56
C PHE A 33 -1.15 22.53 5.60
N GLN A 34 -0.75 21.27 5.69
CA GLN A 34 -1.69 20.13 5.78
C GLN A 34 -2.58 20.21 7.02
N ARG A 35 -2.04 20.60 8.19
CA ARG A 35 -2.86 20.77 9.41
C ARG A 35 -3.90 21.88 9.28
N GLU A 36 -3.56 22.97 8.61
CA GLU A 36 -4.50 24.08 8.37
C GLU A 36 -5.59 23.69 7.37
N HIS A 37 -5.33 22.69 6.52
CA HIS A 37 -6.25 22.15 5.54
C HIS A 37 -6.76 20.78 6.01
N GLY A 38 -7.64 20.79 7.02
CA GLY A 38 -8.14 19.62 7.77
C GLY A 38 -8.97 18.58 6.99
N ARG A 39 -8.63 18.32 5.72
CA ARG A 39 -8.98 17.13 4.94
C ARG A 39 -7.74 16.41 4.42
N LEU A 40 -6.54 16.94 4.71
CA LEU A 40 -5.27 16.37 4.30
C LEU A 40 -4.65 15.59 5.45
N THR A 41 -4.22 14.38 5.15
CA THR A 41 -3.27 13.66 5.99
C THR A 41 -2.01 14.50 6.22
N VAL A 42 -1.53 14.53 7.47
CA VAL A 42 -0.30 15.24 7.82
C VAL A 42 0.88 14.28 7.64
N ASP A 43 1.52 14.32 6.48
CA ASP A 43 2.65 13.45 6.13
C ASP A 43 3.94 14.23 5.79
N GLY A 44 3.86 15.57 5.69
CA GLY A 44 4.98 16.42 5.29
C GLY A 44 5.37 16.29 3.82
N ILE A 45 4.56 15.62 3.00
CA ILE A 45 4.79 15.37 1.59
C ILE A 45 3.92 16.27 0.73
N LEU A 46 4.57 17.08 -0.12
CA LEU A 46 3.89 17.76 -1.21
C LEU A 46 3.63 16.76 -2.34
N GLY A 47 2.56 15.97 -2.19
CA GLY A 47 2.01 15.05 -3.21
C GLY A 47 0.77 15.63 -3.89
N PRO A 48 0.05 14.88 -4.76
CA PRO A 48 -1.04 15.39 -5.59
C PRO A 48 -2.20 15.98 -4.81
N LYS A 49 -2.55 15.37 -3.67
CA LYS A 49 -3.60 15.89 -2.78
C LYS A 49 -3.21 17.25 -2.18
N THR A 50 -2.02 17.34 -1.60
CA THR A 50 -1.48 18.59 -1.06
C THR A 50 -1.30 19.64 -2.15
N TRP A 51 -0.83 19.25 -3.33
CA TRP A 51 -0.61 20.14 -4.47
C TRP A 51 -1.92 20.72 -5.00
N ALA A 52 -2.96 19.89 -5.15
CA ALA A 52 -4.29 20.38 -5.52
C ALA A 52 -4.81 21.40 -4.50
N ALA A 53 -4.65 21.12 -3.19
CA ALA A 53 -5.06 22.06 -2.15
C ALA A 53 -4.29 23.39 -2.20
N VAL A 54 -2.98 23.37 -2.50
CA VAL A 54 -2.19 24.59 -2.74
C VAL A 54 -2.78 25.43 -3.89
N GLN A 55 -3.36 24.77 -4.89
CA GLN A 55 -4.02 25.41 -6.02
C GLN A 55 -5.50 25.78 -5.75
N GLY A 56 -5.99 25.65 -4.51
CA GLY A 56 -7.39 25.87 -4.17
C GLY A 56 -8.36 24.82 -4.76
N CYS A 57 -7.83 23.67 -5.17
CA CYS A 57 -8.56 22.58 -5.80
C CYS A 57 -8.67 21.36 -4.86
N THR A 58 -9.62 20.48 -5.15
CA THR A 58 -9.67 19.15 -4.52
C THR A 58 -9.12 18.13 -5.50
N TRP A 59 -8.16 17.31 -5.06
CA TRP A 59 -7.68 16.20 -5.86
C TRP A 59 -8.76 15.10 -5.91
N CYS A 60 -9.11 14.67 -7.11
CA CYS A 60 -10.02 13.56 -7.32
C CYS A 60 -9.24 12.41 -7.98
N PRO A 61 -9.42 11.16 -7.53
CA PRO A 61 -8.88 10.02 -8.25
C PRO A 61 -9.50 9.94 -9.66
N PRO A 62 -8.81 9.31 -10.63
CA PRO A 62 -9.31 9.18 -12.00
C PRO A 62 -10.65 8.44 -12.07
N THR A 63 -11.40 8.68 -13.15
CA THR A 63 -12.72 8.07 -13.41
C THR A 63 -12.64 6.77 -14.23
N GLN A 64 -11.47 6.47 -14.80
CA GLN A 64 -11.17 5.23 -15.50
C GLN A 64 -10.00 4.56 -14.80
N ASP A 65 -10.32 3.53 -14.03
CA ASP A 65 -9.40 2.88 -13.12
C ASP A 65 -9.11 1.48 -13.63
N ALA A 66 -7.92 1.30 -14.19
CA ALA A 66 -7.45 0.04 -14.69
C ALA A 66 -6.15 -0.33 -14.01
N LEU A 67 -5.97 -1.61 -13.70
CA LEU A 67 -4.67 -2.17 -13.37
C LEU A 67 -3.92 -2.47 -14.67
N ILE A 68 -2.61 -2.24 -14.67
CA ILE A 68 -1.73 -2.67 -15.76
C ILE A 68 -1.18 -4.05 -15.41
N ILE A 69 -1.51 -5.04 -16.23
CA ILE A 69 -1.19 -6.46 -16.03
C ILE A 69 -0.54 -6.98 -17.31
N GLY A 70 0.78 -7.17 -17.30
CA GLY A 70 1.53 -7.61 -18.48
C GLY A 70 1.38 -6.62 -19.64
N ASN A 71 1.58 -5.32 -19.36
CA ASN A 71 1.40 -4.20 -20.27
C ASN A 71 -0.03 -4.00 -20.81
N LYS A 72 -1.03 -4.67 -20.23
CA LYS A 72 -2.43 -4.49 -20.61
C LYS A 72 -3.20 -3.78 -19.52
N ARG A 73 -3.96 -2.76 -19.89
CA ARG A 73 -4.91 -2.09 -18.99
C ARG A 73 -6.15 -2.96 -18.84
N VAL A 74 -6.40 -3.42 -17.62
CA VAL A 74 -7.55 -4.23 -17.24
C VAL A 74 -8.45 -3.39 -16.32
N PRO A 75 -9.70 -3.08 -16.73
CA PRO A 75 -10.62 -2.28 -15.92
C PRO A 75 -10.90 -2.90 -14.55
N VAL A 76 -11.03 -2.05 -13.53
CA VAL A 76 -11.41 -2.44 -12.17
C VAL A 76 -12.47 -1.50 -11.59
N PRO A 77 -13.30 -1.94 -10.63
CA PRO A 77 -14.44 -1.16 -10.15
C PRO A 77 -14.07 -0.11 -9.09
N PHE A 78 -12.82 0.33 -9.06
CA PHE A 78 -12.28 1.05 -7.91
C PHE A 78 -11.07 1.94 -8.27
N PRO A 79 -10.85 3.11 -7.62
CA PRO A 79 -9.80 4.07 -7.99
C PRO A 79 -8.39 3.49 -8.05
N VAL A 80 -7.73 3.65 -9.21
CA VAL A 80 -6.34 3.24 -9.47
C VAL A 80 -5.55 4.38 -10.12
N VAL A 81 -4.48 4.81 -9.44
CA VAL A 81 -3.48 5.72 -9.98
C VAL A 81 -2.27 4.89 -10.41
N THR A 82 -2.16 4.61 -11.70
CA THR A 82 -1.03 3.86 -12.27
C THR A 82 0.23 4.70 -12.36
N TRP A 83 1.40 4.06 -12.34
CA TRP A 83 2.69 4.70 -12.55
C TRP A 83 2.79 5.45 -13.88
N GLU A 84 1.96 5.16 -14.90
CA GLU A 84 1.97 5.90 -16.18
C GLU A 84 1.42 7.33 -16.06
N ARG A 85 0.64 7.62 -15.02
CA ARG A 85 0.04 8.93 -14.83
C ARG A 85 1.04 9.95 -14.30
N PRO A 86 0.84 11.25 -14.59
CA PRO A 86 1.62 12.31 -13.96
C PRO A 86 1.57 12.22 -12.43
N ASP A 87 0.38 12.13 -11.85
CA ASP A 87 0.15 12.03 -10.40
C ASP A 87 0.38 10.63 -9.81
N GLY A 88 0.99 9.71 -10.58
CA GLY A 88 1.29 8.35 -10.16
C GLY A 88 2.67 8.20 -9.53
N LEU A 89 2.81 7.12 -8.75
CA LEU A 89 4.05 6.69 -8.13
C LEU A 89 4.68 5.58 -8.97
N SER A 90 6.00 5.57 -9.14
CA SER A 90 6.69 4.60 -10.01
C SER A 90 7.99 4.11 -9.40
N PHE A 91 8.15 2.79 -9.28
CA PHE A 91 9.46 2.20 -8.97
C PHE A 91 10.27 1.87 -10.23
N HIS A 92 9.73 1.99 -11.45
CA HIS A 92 10.45 1.62 -12.69
C HIS A 92 11.78 2.38 -12.87
N ASP A 93 11.81 3.64 -12.46
CA ASP A 93 13.00 4.49 -12.51
C ASP A 93 13.82 4.45 -11.21
N GLN A 94 13.47 3.52 -10.31
CA GLN A 94 14.05 3.33 -8.98
C GLN A 94 14.64 1.92 -8.83
N GLY A 95 15.40 1.70 -7.76
CA GLY A 95 15.86 0.37 -7.37
C GLY A 95 14.76 -0.47 -6.70
N GLY A 96 15.14 -1.64 -6.17
CA GLY A 96 14.25 -2.42 -5.32
C GLY A 96 13.32 -3.39 -6.03
N TRP A 97 13.49 -3.64 -7.32
CA TRP A 97 12.72 -4.62 -8.09
C TRP A 97 13.60 -5.23 -9.20
N ARG A 98 13.08 -6.25 -9.88
CA ARG A 98 13.66 -6.79 -11.12
C ARG A 98 12.58 -7.25 -12.08
N ARG A 99 12.90 -7.42 -13.36
CA ARG A 99 12.02 -8.14 -14.29
C ARG A 99 11.82 -9.58 -13.80
N ARG A 100 10.58 -10.05 -13.81
CA ARG A 100 10.21 -11.41 -13.44
C ARG A 100 10.82 -12.40 -14.44
N ARG A 101 11.30 -13.55 -13.95
CA ARG A 101 11.92 -14.59 -14.76
C ARG A 101 10.90 -15.40 -15.56
N ASP A 102 9.70 -15.55 -15.04
CA ASP A 102 8.57 -16.13 -15.76
C ASP A 102 7.78 -15.01 -16.46
N PRO A 103 8.00 -14.78 -17.76
CA PRO A 103 7.29 -13.73 -18.50
C PRO A 103 5.80 -14.04 -18.70
N SER A 104 5.37 -15.29 -18.47
CA SER A 104 3.97 -15.68 -18.61
C SER A 104 3.12 -15.34 -17.38
N GLY A 105 3.75 -15.02 -16.25
CA GLY A 105 3.05 -14.76 -14.99
C GLY A 105 2.42 -15.99 -14.33
N LYS A 106 2.56 -17.20 -14.91
CA LYS A 106 1.96 -18.44 -14.39
C LYS A 106 2.45 -18.80 -12.99
N ALA A 107 3.66 -18.36 -12.63
CA ALA A 107 4.23 -18.54 -11.30
C ALA A 107 3.68 -17.56 -10.24
N VAL A 108 2.93 -16.52 -10.63
CA VAL A 108 2.35 -15.53 -9.71
C VAL A 108 1.10 -16.12 -9.06
N ASN A 109 1.26 -16.64 -7.84
CA ASN A 109 0.23 -17.42 -7.15
C ASN A 109 0.08 -17.05 -5.67
N LEU A 110 0.66 -15.92 -5.26
CA LEU A 110 0.60 -15.41 -3.91
C LEU A 110 0.29 -13.90 -3.91
N PHE A 111 -0.58 -13.46 -3.02
CA PHE A 111 -0.82 -12.05 -2.72
C PHE A 111 -0.44 -11.77 -1.26
N VAL A 112 0.58 -10.93 -1.05
CA VAL A 112 1.14 -10.65 0.27
C VAL A 112 0.71 -9.27 0.76
N LEU A 113 0.00 -9.25 1.88
CA LEU A 113 -0.49 -8.04 2.54
C LEU A 113 0.54 -7.51 3.55
N HIS A 114 0.74 -6.20 3.56
CA HIS A 114 1.60 -5.46 4.48
C HIS A 114 0.83 -4.25 5.05
N TRP A 115 1.21 -3.78 6.24
CA TRP A 115 1.02 -2.37 6.59
C TRP A 115 2.32 -1.62 6.33
N ASP A 116 2.24 -0.32 6.11
CA ASP A 116 3.42 0.47 5.76
C ASP A 116 4.13 1.16 6.94
N GLY A 117 3.47 1.30 8.10
CA GLY A 117 3.97 2.09 9.24
C GLY A 117 4.05 3.60 8.97
N CYS A 118 3.42 4.07 7.88
CA CYS A 118 3.46 5.44 7.38
C CYS A 118 2.08 6.12 7.51
N THR A 119 2.07 7.45 7.41
CA THR A 119 0.83 8.24 7.48
C THR A 119 0.14 8.37 6.13
N SER A 120 0.85 8.17 5.01
CA SER A 120 0.30 8.17 3.64
C SER A 120 1.01 7.18 2.72
N ALA A 121 0.34 6.76 1.65
CA ALA A 121 0.97 5.96 0.59
C ALA A 121 2.19 6.66 -0.06
N HIS A 122 2.19 8.00 -0.08
CA HIS A 122 3.30 8.80 -0.61
C HIS A 122 4.53 8.79 0.29
N GLN A 123 4.31 8.85 1.61
CA GLN A 123 5.39 8.67 2.58
C GLN A 123 5.94 7.24 2.50
N CYS A 124 5.08 6.23 2.40
CA CYS A 124 5.50 4.84 2.21
C CYS A 124 6.39 4.68 0.98
N PHE A 125 5.95 5.19 -0.18
CA PHE A 125 6.75 5.13 -1.41
C PHE A 125 8.12 5.77 -1.22
N HIS A 126 8.20 6.94 -0.59
CA HIS A 126 9.48 7.61 -0.32
C HIS A 126 10.39 6.76 0.57
N VAL A 127 9.86 6.19 1.67
CA VAL A 127 10.60 5.29 2.57
C VAL A 127 11.10 4.03 1.84
N LEU A 128 10.29 3.46 0.95
CA LEU A 128 10.69 2.27 0.18
C LEU A 128 11.83 2.60 -0.79
N VAL A 129 11.76 3.74 -1.49
CA VAL A 129 12.84 4.22 -2.37
C VAL A 129 14.15 4.36 -1.59
N GLU A 130 14.13 5.04 -0.44
CA GLU A 130 15.32 5.23 0.40
C GLU A 130 15.93 3.91 0.88
N ARG A 131 15.09 2.90 1.10
CA ARG A 131 15.51 1.57 1.57
C ARG A 131 15.90 0.62 0.44
N GLY A 132 15.81 1.04 -0.82
CA GLY A 132 16.03 0.16 -1.97
C GLY A 132 15.05 -1.00 -2.04
N LEU A 133 13.81 -0.78 -1.60
CA LEU A 133 12.70 -1.73 -1.61
C LEU A 133 11.60 -1.25 -2.57
N SER A 134 10.66 -2.12 -2.88
CA SER A 134 9.49 -1.74 -3.67
C SER A 134 8.30 -2.64 -3.36
N VAL A 135 7.14 -2.19 -3.82
CA VAL A 135 5.89 -2.96 -3.80
C VAL A 135 5.18 -2.77 -5.14
N HIS A 136 4.24 -3.64 -5.47
CA HIS A 136 3.45 -3.50 -6.71
C HIS A 136 2.30 -2.49 -6.54
N LEU A 137 1.70 -2.48 -5.35
CA LEU A 137 0.49 -1.74 -5.03
C LEU A 137 0.65 -1.03 -3.68
N LEU A 138 0.09 0.17 -3.56
CA LEU A 138 -0.12 0.87 -2.29
C LEU A 138 -1.61 1.19 -2.14
N VAL A 139 -2.14 1.12 -0.93
CA VAL A 139 -3.51 1.56 -0.62
C VAL A 139 -3.46 2.70 0.39
N ASP A 140 -3.87 3.89 -0.02
CA ASP A 140 -3.87 5.08 0.84
C ASP A 140 -5.06 5.09 1.81
N GLY A 141 -5.09 6.05 2.76
CA GLY A 141 -6.13 6.13 3.79
C GLY A 141 -7.56 6.26 3.24
N ASP A 142 -7.74 6.91 2.10
CA ASP A 142 -9.03 7.08 1.42
C ASP A 142 -9.42 5.90 0.51
N GLY A 143 -8.61 4.83 0.49
CA GLY A 143 -8.82 3.68 -0.37
C GLY A 143 -8.36 3.86 -1.82
N THR A 144 -7.69 4.96 -2.17
CA THR A 144 -7.01 5.08 -3.47
C THR A 144 -5.94 4.02 -3.59
N VAL A 145 -5.94 3.27 -4.71
CA VAL A 145 -4.89 2.32 -5.02
C VAL A 145 -3.86 2.99 -5.92
N TYR A 146 -2.59 3.00 -5.52
CA TYR A 146 -1.49 3.39 -6.40
C TYR A 146 -0.82 2.13 -6.92
N GLN A 147 -0.73 2.01 -8.24
CA GLN A 147 0.01 0.91 -8.87
C GLN A 147 1.37 1.42 -9.29
N THR A 148 2.43 0.88 -8.71
CA THR A 148 3.81 1.37 -8.83
C THR A 148 4.68 0.55 -9.77
N LEU A 149 4.26 -0.68 -10.08
CA LEU A 149 4.92 -1.63 -10.97
C LEU A 149 3.87 -2.50 -11.69
N ASP A 150 4.22 -3.00 -12.88
CA ASP A 150 3.41 -4.00 -13.60
C ASP A 150 3.29 -5.29 -12.79
N LEU A 151 2.07 -5.82 -12.67
CA LEU A 151 1.79 -6.99 -11.83
C LEU A 151 2.46 -8.27 -12.36
N LEU A 152 2.60 -8.44 -13.67
CA LEU A 152 3.21 -9.63 -14.26
C LEU A 152 4.69 -9.44 -14.57
N GLU A 153 5.07 -8.30 -15.13
CA GLU A 153 6.45 -8.11 -15.61
C GLU A 153 7.46 -7.88 -14.49
N ALA A 154 7.05 -7.25 -13.38
CA ALA A 154 7.94 -6.88 -12.30
C ALA A 154 7.87 -7.86 -11.12
N SER A 155 9.01 -8.03 -10.44
CA SER A 155 9.17 -8.76 -9.19
C SER A 155 9.68 -7.75 -8.16
N ALA A 156 8.75 -7.17 -7.40
CA ALA A 156 9.04 -6.18 -6.35
C ALA A 156 9.74 -6.81 -5.14
N TRP A 157 10.60 -6.07 -4.45
CA TRP A 157 11.31 -6.55 -3.25
C TRP A 157 10.56 -6.17 -1.97
N HIS A 158 9.56 -6.97 -1.61
CA HIS A 158 8.70 -6.73 -0.44
C HIS A 158 8.69 -7.86 0.61
N ALA A 159 8.84 -9.12 0.20
CA ALA A 159 8.66 -10.30 1.05
C ALA A 159 9.78 -11.36 0.89
N GLY A 160 10.99 -10.93 0.54
CA GLY A 160 12.18 -11.78 0.47
C GLY A 160 12.03 -12.95 -0.51
N ARG A 161 11.98 -14.19 0.02
CA ARG A 161 12.03 -15.41 -0.81
C ARG A 161 10.82 -15.61 -1.72
N VAL A 162 9.67 -15.00 -1.40
CA VAL A 162 8.43 -15.16 -2.18
C VAL A 162 8.21 -14.07 -3.23
N ASN A 163 9.09 -13.06 -3.33
CA ASN A 163 8.96 -11.96 -4.30
C ASN A 163 8.65 -12.43 -5.72
N GLU A 164 9.37 -13.46 -6.19
CA GLU A 164 9.26 -13.94 -7.56
C GLU A 164 7.90 -14.53 -7.94
N ARG A 165 7.12 -14.96 -6.95
CA ARG A 165 5.83 -15.63 -7.14
C ARG A 165 4.67 -14.84 -6.54
N SER A 166 4.92 -13.61 -6.09
CA SER A 166 3.93 -12.80 -5.39
C SER A 166 3.68 -11.44 -6.02
N ILE A 167 2.47 -10.95 -5.77
CA ILE A 167 2.12 -9.54 -5.76
C ILE A 167 2.15 -9.07 -4.31
N GLY A 168 2.65 -7.87 -4.07
CA GLY A 168 2.71 -7.25 -2.75
C GLY A 168 1.86 -6.00 -2.72
N VAL A 169 1.26 -5.72 -1.56
CA VAL A 169 0.52 -4.48 -1.31
C VAL A 169 0.88 -3.89 0.05
N GLU A 170 1.25 -2.62 0.07
CA GLU A 170 1.47 -1.83 1.29
C GLU A 170 0.21 -1.03 1.59
N ILE A 171 -0.39 -1.26 2.76
CA ILE A 171 -1.64 -0.61 3.17
C ILE A 171 -1.32 0.47 4.20
N GLN A 172 -1.75 1.70 3.92
CA GLN A 172 -1.46 2.84 4.77
C GLN A 172 -1.99 2.65 6.19
N ASN A 173 -1.08 2.54 7.15
CA ASN A 173 -1.39 2.50 8.56
C ASN A 173 -0.14 2.87 9.38
N PRO A 174 -0.18 3.91 10.22
CA PRO A 174 1.00 4.34 10.97
C PRO A 174 1.30 3.46 12.18
N VAL A 175 0.39 2.54 12.54
CA VAL A 175 0.45 1.50 13.59
C VAL A 175 0.59 2.04 15.02
N LYS A 176 1.56 2.92 15.26
CA LYS A 176 1.91 3.48 16.56
C LYS A 176 0.90 4.55 16.99
N LEU A 177 0.35 4.41 18.19
CA LEU A 177 -0.72 5.26 18.72
C LEU A 177 -0.41 6.77 18.69
N HIS A 178 0.82 7.17 19.03
CA HIS A 178 1.21 8.60 19.02
C HIS A 178 1.17 9.24 17.63
N ARG A 179 1.12 8.44 16.56
CA ARG A 179 1.02 8.93 15.17
C ARG A 179 -0.42 9.19 14.72
N ASN A 180 -1.41 8.80 15.54
CA ASN A 180 -2.82 8.97 15.19
C ASN A 180 -3.22 10.46 15.09
N GLN A 181 -2.51 11.35 15.78
CA GLN A 181 -2.68 12.80 15.69
C GLN A 181 -2.39 13.38 14.27
N TRP A 182 -1.79 12.59 13.38
CA TRP A 182 -1.49 12.97 11.99
C TRP A 182 -2.44 12.31 10.99
N GLN A 183 -3.51 11.70 11.48
CA GLN A 183 -4.52 11.02 10.69
C GLN A 183 -5.83 11.79 10.77
N ASP A 184 -6.53 11.89 9.65
CA ASP A 184 -7.83 12.54 9.58
C ASP A 184 -8.80 11.71 8.72
N PRO A 185 -9.90 11.19 9.31
CA PRO A 185 -10.18 11.21 10.76
C PRO A 185 -9.15 10.37 11.54
N PRO A 186 -9.00 10.57 12.87
CA PRO A 186 -8.23 9.65 13.70
C PRO A 186 -8.74 8.20 13.57
N ARG A 187 -7.83 7.22 13.61
CA ARG A 187 -8.14 5.79 13.56
C ARG A 187 -8.56 5.26 14.92
N ASP A 188 -9.38 4.22 14.92
CA ASP A 188 -9.68 3.49 16.15
C ASP A 188 -8.42 2.80 16.71
N VAL A 189 -8.34 2.75 18.03
CA VAL A 189 -7.32 1.97 18.74
C VAL A 189 -7.89 0.59 19.02
N VAL A 190 -7.20 -0.44 18.57
CA VAL A 190 -7.56 -1.84 18.75
C VAL A 190 -6.54 -2.54 19.62
N GLU A 191 -7.00 -3.54 20.38
CA GLU A 191 -6.14 -4.48 21.08
C GLU A 191 -6.31 -5.87 20.45
N GLU A 192 -5.22 -6.45 19.95
CA GLU A 192 -5.21 -7.79 19.38
C GLU A 192 -4.08 -8.64 19.96
N GLU A 193 -4.19 -9.96 19.84
CA GLU A 193 -3.09 -10.86 20.16
C GLU A 193 -1.92 -10.62 19.20
N ARG A 194 -0.69 -10.78 19.69
CA ARG A 194 0.48 -10.78 18.81
C ARG A 194 0.37 -11.93 17.80
N VAL A 195 0.73 -11.63 16.55
CA VAL A 195 0.81 -12.66 15.49
C VAL A 195 1.90 -13.69 15.80
N HIS A 196 3.05 -13.23 16.31
CA HIS A 196 4.14 -14.08 16.77
C HIS A 196 4.35 -13.93 18.28
N GLY A 197 4.53 -15.04 18.98
CA GLY A 197 4.74 -15.06 20.43
C GLY A 197 3.45 -14.96 21.24
N SER A 198 3.57 -14.58 22.51
CA SER A 198 2.46 -14.49 23.46
C SER A 198 2.12 -13.03 23.83
N GLY A 199 0.88 -12.81 24.27
CA GLY A 199 0.38 -11.53 24.76
C GLY A 199 -0.42 -10.73 23.73
N SER A 200 -1.02 -9.63 24.19
CA SER A 200 -1.72 -8.65 23.37
C SER A 200 -0.90 -7.35 23.21
N TRP A 201 -1.34 -6.51 22.30
CA TRP A 201 -0.78 -5.18 22.08
C TRP A 201 -1.82 -4.26 21.46
N GLN A 202 -1.66 -2.96 21.70
CA GLN A 202 -2.52 -1.93 21.10
C GLN A 202 -1.87 -1.31 19.87
N HIS A 203 -2.67 -1.11 18.83
CA HIS A 203 -2.27 -0.40 17.62
C HIS A 203 -3.46 0.30 16.96
N LEU A 204 -3.19 1.04 15.90
CA LEU A 204 -4.20 1.72 15.10
C LEU A 204 -4.81 0.76 14.08
N ASP A 205 -6.13 0.77 13.96
CA ASP A 205 -6.84 -0.05 12.97
C ASP A 205 -6.78 0.57 11.56
N PHE A 206 -7.13 -0.23 10.56
CA PHE A 206 -7.38 0.22 9.19
C PHE A 206 -8.72 0.96 9.11
N TYR A 207 -8.82 1.95 8.23
CA TYR A 207 -10.13 2.53 7.92
C TYR A 207 -11.00 1.50 7.21
N GLU A 208 -12.32 1.59 7.41
CA GLU A 208 -13.27 0.68 6.75
C GLU A 208 -13.17 0.69 5.23
N VAL A 209 -12.90 1.87 4.62
CA VAL A 209 -12.67 1.96 3.17
C VAL A 209 -11.45 1.15 2.73
N GLN A 210 -10.39 1.08 3.55
CA GLN A 210 -9.20 0.27 3.26
C GLN A 210 -9.49 -1.22 3.39
N LYS A 211 -10.23 -1.62 4.44
CA LYS A 211 -10.66 -3.02 4.64
C LYS A 211 -11.52 -3.52 3.48
N HIS A 212 -12.46 -2.70 3.01
CA HIS A 212 -13.23 -3.01 1.81
C HIS A 212 -12.36 -3.07 0.55
N ARG A 213 -11.47 -2.08 0.37
CA ARG A 213 -10.62 -2.00 -0.81
C ARG A 213 -9.67 -3.18 -0.95
N ILE A 214 -9.05 -3.62 0.14
CA ILE A 214 -8.07 -4.71 0.09
C ILE A 214 -8.73 -6.05 -0.27
N VAL A 215 -9.96 -6.27 0.20
CA VAL A 215 -10.75 -7.45 -0.17
C VAL A 215 -11.15 -7.39 -1.65
N GLN A 216 -11.67 -6.25 -2.13
CA GLN A 216 -11.99 -6.07 -3.55
C GLN A 216 -10.77 -6.29 -4.45
N LEU A 217 -9.63 -5.72 -4.06
CA LEU A 217 -8.37 -5.88 -4.78
C LEU A 217 -7.96 -7.36 -4.82
N ALA A 218 -8.04 -8.06 -3.68
CA ALA A 218 -7.72 -9.49 -3.63
C ALA A 218 -8.64 -10.32 -4.53
N GLU A 219 -9.95 -10.04 -4.56
CA GLU A 219 -10.89 -10.75 -5.44
C GLU A 219 -10.52 -10.55 -6.91
N VAL A 220 -10.25 -9.31 -7.34
CA VAL A 220 -9.81 -8.99 -8.70
C VAL A 220 -8.50 -9.70 -9.04
N LEU A 221 -7.52 -9.71 -8.13
CA LEU A 221 -6.26 -10.39 -8.37
C LEU A 221 -6.41 -11.92 -8.44
N CYS A 222 -7.30 -12.51 -7.63
CA CYS A 222 -7.59 -13.95 -7.71
C CYS A 222 -8.31 -14.34 -9.00
N GLU A 223 -9.09 -13.44 -9.58
CA GLU A 223 -9.78 -13.66 -10.86
C GLU A 223 -8.82 -13.52 -12.05
N LEU A 224 -7.94 -12.51 -12.01
CA LEU A 224 -7.08 -12.15 -13.14
C LEU A 224 -5.72 -12.86 -13.16
N LEU A 225 -5.25 -13.35 -12.01
CA LEU A 225 -3.94 -13.98 -11.87
C LEU A 225 -4.07 -15.42 -11.33
N PRO A 226 -3.05 -16.28 -11.48
CA PRO A 226 -3.00 -17.62 -10.90
C PRO A 226 -2.93 -17.69 -9.36
N ILE A 227 -3.50 -16.70 -8.66
CA ILE A 227 -3.57 -16.59 -7.21
C ILE A 227 -4.89 -17.24 -6.76
N PRO A 228 -4.86 -18.38 -6.06
CA PRO A 228 -6.08 -19.01 -5.60
C PRO A 228 -6.81 -18.12 -4.57
N ARG A 229 -8.14 -18.10 -4.61
CA ARG A 229 -9.00 -17.53 -3.56
C ARG A 229 -8.93 -18.41 -2.29
N LYS A 230 -7.78 -18.39 -1.61
CA LYS A 230 -7.47 -19.20 -0.43
C LYS A 230 -6.75 -18.36 0.63
N LEU A 231 -7.04 -18.67 1.89
CA LEU A 231 -6.39 -18.09 3.06
C LEU A 231 -5.64 -19.20 3.83
N PRO A 232 -4.56 -18.88 4.56
CA PRO A 232 -3.88 -19.85 5.42
C PRO A 232 -4.70 -20.08 6.69
N MET A 233 -5.71 -20.94 6.62
CA MET A 233 -6.66 -21.17 7.71
C MET A 233 -6.10 -22.07 8.82
N ASP A 234 -6.51 -21.81 10.06
CA ASP A 234 -6.45 -22.70 11.22
C ASP A 234 -7.88 -22.82 11.80
N GLY A 235 -8.55 -23.92 11.48
CA GLY A 235 -9.98 -24.08 11.73
C GLY A 235 -10.82 -23.07 10.92
N ASN A 236 -11.55 -22.19 11.62
CA ASN A 236 -12.43 -21.19 11.02
C ASN A 236 -11.82 -19.77 10.98
N ARG A 237 -10.55 -19.62 11.36
CA ARG A 237 -9.86 -18.33 11.35
C ARG A 237 -8.57 -18.39 10.56
N VAL A 238 -8.09 -17.25 10.09
CA VAL A 238 -6.76 -17.15 9.48
C VAL A 238 -5.70 -17.46 10.56
N SER A 239 -4.79 -18.35 10.22
CA SER A 239 -3.70 -18.78 11.10
C SER A 239 -2.78 -17.61 11.45
N ARG A 240 -2.13 -17.70 12.60
CA ARG A 240 -1.04 -16.80 12.99
C ARG A 240 0.34 -17.37 12.71
N SER A 241 0.38 -18.64 12.35
CA SER A 241 1.63 -19.37 12.12
C SER A 241 2.21 -19.07 10.75
N LEU A 242 3.51 -19.38 10.60
CA LEU A 242 4.12 -19.45 9.28
C LEU A 242 3.33 -20.42 8.39
N SER A 243 2.97 -19.92 7.21
CA SER A 243 2.39 -20.75 6.16
C SER A 243 3.44 -21.71 5.60
N SER A 244 2.96 -22.81 5.03
CA SER A 244 3.80 -23.68 4.21
C SER A 244 4.50 -22.84 3.11
N PRO A 245 5.80 -23.06 2.82
CA PRO A 245 6.47 -22.42 1.69
C PRO A 245 5.81 -22.71 0.33
N ARG A 246 4.93 -23.72 0.27
CA ARG A 246 4.11 -24.10 -0.88
C ARG A 246 2.69 -23.52 -0.84
N PHE A 247 2.36 -22.66 0.12
CA PHE A 247 1.06 -22.02 0.19
C PHE A 247 0.83 -21.10 -1.01
N HIS A 248 -0.37 -21.17 -1.59
CA HIS A 248 -0.83 -20.34 -2.70
C HIS A 248 -2.12 -19.66 -2.26
N GLY A 249 -2.23 -18.34 -2.47
CA GLY A 249 -3.41 -17.56 -2.14
C GLY A 249 -3.08 -16.21 -1.54
N VAL A 250 -3.92 -15.72 -0.65
CA VAL A 250 -3.75 -14.42 0.03
C VAL A 250 -3.20 -14.66 1.43
N CYS A 251 -2.13 -13.98 1.80
CA CYS A 251 -1.52 -14.10 3.12
C CYS A 251 -0.92 -12.77 3.59
N GLY A 252 -0.79 -12.60 4.90
CA GLY A 252 0.04 -11.53 5.49
C GLY A 252 1.53 -11.83 5.37
N HIS A 253 2.37 -10.81 5.47
CA HIS A 253 3.82 -10.97 5.51
C HIS A 253 4.28 -11.84 6.69
N TYR A 254 3.57 -11.78 7.83
CA TYR A 254 3.83 -12.63 8.99
C TYR A 254 3.73 -14.13 8.67
N HIS A 255 2.95 -14.53 7.65
CA HIS A 255 2.85 -15.93 7.24
C HIS A 255 4.06 -16.42 6.43
N VAL A 256 4.86 -15.52 5.88
CA VAL A 256 6.04 -15.86 5.06
C VAL A 256 7.36 -15.44 5.72
N SER A 257 7.30 -14.75 6.86
CA SER A 257 8.47 -14.31 7.61
C SER A 257 8.23 -14.35 9.14
N PRO A 258 9.10 -15.01 9.93
CA PRO A 258 8.94 -15.14 11.38
C PRO A 258 9.23 -13.84 12.15
N THR A 259 9.79 -12.83 11.50
CA THR A 259 10.20 -11.56 12.12
C THR A 259 9.25 -10.42 11.79
N LYS A 260 8.18 -10.69 11.04
CA LYS A 260 7.29 -9.68 10.49
C LYS A 260 5.92 -9.78 11.15
N PRO A 261 5.40 -8.69 11.73
CA PRO A 261 4.08 -8.70 12.35
C PRO A 261 2.94 -8.32 11.37
N ASP A 262 3.27 -7.83 10.18
CA ASP A 262 2.34 -7.23 9.25
C ASP A 262 1.47 -8.25 8.49
N PRO A 263 0.18 -7.94 8.22
CA PRO A 263 -0.52 -6.67 8.49
C PRO A 263 -1.30 -6.66 9.83
N GLY A 264 -0.89 -7.44 10.83
CA GLY A 264 -1.71 -7.68 12.03
C GLY A 264 -2.91 -8.60 11.77
N LEU A 265 -3.93 -8.54 12.62
CA LEU A 265 -5.09 -9.43 12.55
C LEU A 265 -6.39 -8.77 12.08
N THR A 266 -6.51 -7.44 12.14
CA THR A 266 -7.80 -6.76 11.92
C THR A 266 -8.34 -6.78 10.49
N LEU A 267 -7.52 -7.12 9.48
CA LEU A 267 -7.99 -7.33 8.11
C LEU A 267 -8.71 -8.67 7.91
N TRP A 268 -8.31 -9.71 8.65
CA TRP A 268 -8.75 -11.08 8.38
C TRP A 268 -10.25 -11.32 8.50
N PRO A 269 -10.99 -10.71 9.45
CA PRO A 269 -12.43 -10.91 9.52
C PRO A 269 -13.17 -10.53 8.23
N ALA A 270 -12.70 -9.49 7.51
CA ALA A 270 -13.29 -9.10 6.23
C ALA A 270 -12.98 -10.12 5.12
N PHE A 271 -11.76 -10.66 5.12
CA PHE A 271 -11.36 -11.75 4.23
C PHE A 271 -12.10 -13.04 4.52
N GLU A 272 -12.21 -13.46 5.78
CA GLU A 272 -12.91 -14.66 6.21
C GLU A 272 -14.37 -14.62 5.77
N ARG A 273 -15.08 -13.53 6.07
CA ARG A 273 -16.45 -13.33 5.57
C ARG A 273 -16.49 -13.49 4.06
N ARG A 274 -15.65 -12.75 3.32
CA ARG A 274 -15.76 -12.71 1.86
C ARG A 274 -15.30 -13.99 1.18
N PHE A 275 -14.23 -14.63 1.64
CA PHE A 275 -13.61 -15.78 0.96
C PHE A 275 -14.25 -17.10 1.37
N LEU A 276 -14.88 -17.17 2.55
CA LEU A 276 -15.57 -18.37 3.05
C LEU A 276 -17.07 -18.34 2.76
N GLU A 277 -17.68 -17.16 2.58
CA GLU A 277 -19.01 -17.07 1.99
C GLU A 277 -18.91 -17.42 0.48
N ARG A 278 -19.53 -18.54 0.10
CA ARG A 278 -19.57 -19.16 -1.26
C ARG A 278 -18.54 -20.27 -1.54
N THR A 279 -18.51 -21.27 -0.67
CA THR A 279 -18.39 -22.68 -1.09
C THR A 279 -19.69 -23.40 -0.83
#